data_AF-A0A3N4G3N7-F1
#
_entry.id   AF-A0A3N4G3N7-F1
#
_cell.length_a   1.000
_cell.length_b   1.000
_cell.length_c   1.000
_cell.angle_alpha   90.00
_cell.angle_beta   90.00
_cell.angle_gamma   90.00
#
_symmetry.space_group_name_H-M   'P 1'
#
loop_
_entity.id
_entity.type
_entity.pdbx_description
1 polymer ?
#
loop_
_entity_poly.entity_id
_entity_poly.type
_entity_poly.pdbx_seq_one_letter_code
_entity_poly.pdbx_strand_id
1 'polypeptide(L)'
;MSGKENGRSAPGGRPVPSIPLSDANLGPKGEPSIGNLVKDATASMSTLVRSEVALAKSELVGEAKKAGAGAGALAVAGVTALYASFFFFFFLAELLSEWLPRWAAFLIVFALLVVITIVVAIAGYLFFKKIRGPKKTVETVKEIPSVLPKSAPPAADRPKITVPGDAVGSTLSATAEHPRTPPAREG
;
A
#
# COMPACT_ATOMS: atom_id res chain seq x y z
N MET A 1 -38.50 26.95 83.67
CA MET A 1 -37.19 26.75 84.33
C MET A 1 -36.12 26.75 83.25
N SER A 2 -35.16 27.65 83.38
CA SER A 2 -33.98 27.82 82.51
C SER A 2 -33.00 26.65 82.67
N GLY A 3 -32.27 26.30 81.60
CA GLY A 3 -31.23 25.26 81.64
C GLY A 3 -30.46 25.03 80.33
N LYS A 4 -29.51 25.94 80.05
CA LYS A 4 -28.17 25.79 79.42
C LYS A 4 -27.85 24.75 78.31
N GLU A 5 -27.25 25.31 77.24
CA GLU A 5 -25.94 24.99 76.60
C GLU A 5 -25.68 23.59 75.99
N ASN A 6 -25.40 23.54 74.67
CA ASN A 6 -24.05 23.35 74.08
C ASN A 6 -24.08 22.78 72.65
N GLY A 7 -23.12 23.22 71.84
CA GLY A 7 -23.05 22.96 70.40
C GLY A 7 -22.67 21.55 69.97
N ARG A 8 -22.87 21.29 68.67
CA ARG A 8 -22.26 20.23 67.86
C ARG A 8 -22.34 20.65 66.39
N SER A 9 -21.22 21.11 65.81
CA SER A 9 -20.28 20.31 65.01
C SER A 9 -20.84 19.99 63.62
N ALA A 10 -20.39 20.77 62.63
CA ALA A 10 -20.58 20.48 61.21
C ALA A 10 -19.96 19.10 60.86
N PRO A 11 -20.65 18.23 60.11
CA PRO A 11 -20.06 16.97 59.68
C PRO A 11 -18.99 17.24 58.62
N GLY A 12 -17.77 16.78 58.93
CA GLY A 12 -16.57 16.93 58.12
C GLY A 12 -16.70 16.31 56.74
N GLY A 13 -16.20 17.03 55.74
CA GLY A 13 -16.02 16.54 54.38
C GLY A 13 -15.10 15.33 54.37
N ARG A 14 -15.56 14.25 53.74
CA ARG A 14 -14.72 13.08 53.45
C ARG A 14 -13.59 13.52 52.52
N PRO A 15 -12.32 13.19 52.80
CA PRO A 15 -11.23 13.40 51.87
C PRO A 15 -11.50 12.56 50.62
N VAL A 16 -11.77 13.20 49.48
CA VAL A 16 -11.73 12.52 48.19
C VAL A 16 -10.28 12.16 47.91
N PRO A 17 -9.93 10.88 47.67
CA PRO A 17 -8.57 10.51 47.31
C PRO A 17 -8.25 11.19 45.98
N SER A 18 -7.49 12.28 46.02
CA SER A 18 -6.93 12.90 44.82
C SER A 18 -5.86 11.95 44.32
N ILE A 19 -6.23 11.11 43.35
CA ILE A 19 -5.26 10.42 42.50
C ILE A 19 -4.31 11.52 41.99
N PRO A 20 -3.01 11.51 42.33
CA PRO A 20 -2.09 12.44 41.71
C PRO A 20 -2.14 12.24 40.21
N LEU A 21 -2.74 13.20 39.49
CA LEU A 21 -2.59 13.39 38.05
C LEU A 21 -1.15 13.87 37.81
N SER A 22 -0.18 13.01 38.12
CA SER A 22 1.09 13.08 37.41
C SER A 22 0.75 12.62 36.01
N ASP A 23 0.47 13.58 35.12
CA ASP A 23 0.31 13.28 33.71
C ASP A 23 1.55 12.49 33.32
N ALA A 24 1.39 11.18 33.10
CA ALA A 24 2.49 10.29 32.73
C ALA A 24 3.14 10.69 31.39
N ASN A 25 2.57 11.72 30.74
CA ASN A 25 3.02 12.33 29.52
C ASN A 25 3.90 13.59 29.72
N LEU A 26 4.00 14.13 30.95
CA LEU A 26 4.83 15.31 31.25
C LEU A 26 6.18 14.89 31.85
N GLY A 27 7.26 15.48 31.35
CA GLY A 27 8.60 15.25 31.90
C GLY A 27 8.76 15.84 33.31
N PRO A 28 9.93 15.67 33.96
CA PRO A 28 10.20 16.12 35.34
C PRO A 28 9.93 17.62 35.65
N LYS A 29 9.66 18.44 34.63
CA LYS A 29 9.37 19.88 34.73
C LYS A 29 7.95 20.27 34.28
N GLY A 30 7.06 19.30 34.00
CA GLY A 30 5.69 19.61 33.57
C GLY A 30 5.57 20.00 32.09
N GLU A 31 6.63 19.91 31.30
CA GLU A 31 6.60 20.18 29.86
C GLU A 31 6.50 18.88 29.04
N PRO A 32 5.79 18.90 27.89
CA PRO A 32 5.79 17.77 26.97
C PRO A 32 7.23 17.40 26.61
N SER A 33 7.64 16.19 26.96
CA SER A 33 8.94 15.65 26.55
C SER A 33 9.01 15.65 25.02
N ILE A 34 10.14 16.07 24.44
CA ILE A 34 10.40 16.00 22.99
C ILE A 34 10.10 14.58 22.44
N GLY A 35 10.36 13.54 23.25
CA GLY A 35 10.03 12.17 22.88
C GLY A 35 8.53 11.88 22.78
N ASN A 36 7.71 12.53 23.62
CA ASN A 36 6.25 12.40 23.58
C ASN A 36 5.66 13.20 22.40
N LEU A 37 6.20 14.37 22.07
CA LEU A 37 5.80 15.14 20.89
C LEU A 37 6.06 14.37 19.58
N VAL A 38 7.23 13.74 19.45
CA VAL A 38 7.55 12.91 18.28
C VAL A 38 6.66 11.67 18.21
N LYS A 39 6.40 11.04 19.36
CA LYS A 39 5.50 9.87 19.46
C LYS A 39 4.07 10.22 19.04
N ASP A 40 3.53 11.34 19.51
CA ASP A 40 2.17 11.79 19.20
C ASP A 40 2.03 12.24 17.73
N ALA A 41 3.05 12.94 17.20
CA ALA A 41 3.10 13.30 15.78
C ALA A 41 3.17 12.06 14.87
N THR A 42 4.00 11.07 15.24
CA THR A 42 4.13 9.81 14.49
C THR A 42 2.85 8.96 14.59
N ALA A 43 2.19 8.94 15.75
CA ALA A 43 0.91 8.26 15.93
C ALA A 43 -0.21 8.89 15.10
N SER A 44 -0.24 10.22 15.01
CA SER A 44 -1.20 10.96 14.17
C SER A 44 -0.98 10.70 12.69
N MET A 45 0.29 10.73 12.24
CA MET A 45 0.64 10.39 10.85
C MET A 45 0.29 8.94 10.51
N SER A 46 0.53 8.00 11.44
CA SER A 46 0.14 6.59 11.28
C SER A 46 -1.38 6.43 11.15
N THR A 47 -2.15 7.23 11.88
CA THR A 47 -3.61 7.22 11.84
C THR A 47 -4.14 7.74 10.51
N LEU A 48 -3.58 8.84 9.99
CA LEU A 48 -3.93 9.38 8.67
C LEU A 48 -3.67 8.35 7.56
N VAL A 49 -2.46 7.78 7.51
CA VAL A 49 -2.10 6.77 6.51
C VAL A 49 -3.02 5.54 6.61
N ARG A 50 -3.30 5.06 7.84
CA ARG A 50 -4.23 3.96 8.04
C ARG A 50 -5.64 4.30 7.53
N SER A 51 -6.10 5.53 7.74
CA SER A 51 -7.42 5.98 7.29
C SER A 51 -7.53 6.09 5.77
N GLU A 52 -6.51 6.63 5.09
CA GLU A 52 -6.47 6.68 3.63
C GLU A 52 -6.43 5.27 3.03
N VAL A 53 -5.62 4.37 3.60
CA VAL A 53 -5.58 2.97 3.17
C VAL A 53 -6.90 2.26 3.43
N ALA A 54 -7.56 2.53 4.57
CA ALA A 54 -8.86 1.94 4.89
C ALA A 54 -9.93 2.41 3.89
N LEU A 55 -9.93 3.69 3.53
CA LEU A 55 -10.83 4.27 2.54
C LEU A 55 -10.58 3.65 1.16
N ALA A 56 -9.33 3.69 0.69
CA ALA A 56 -8.93 3.13 -0.60
C ALA A 56 -9.27 1.63 -0.68
N LYS A 57 -9.04 0.87 0.41
CA LYS A 57 -9.41 -0.54 0.48
C LYS A 57 -10.92 -0.73 0.39
N SER A 58 -11.73 0.11 1.04
CA SER A 58 -13.19 -0.01 0.98
C SER A 58 -13.75 0.27 -0.41
N GLU A 59 -13.17 1.25 -1.11
CA GLU A 59 -13.53 1.60 -2.48
C GLU A 59 -13.11 0.48 -3.46
N LEU A 60 -11.85 0.02 -3.37
CA LEU A 60 -11.34 -1.09 -4.16
C LEU A 60 -12.15 -2.37 -3.96
N VAL A 61 -12.55 -2.71 -2.72
CA VAL A 61 -13.37 -3.91 -2.47
C VAL A 61 -14.76 -3.76 -3.09
N GLY A 62 -15.34 -2.56 -3.03
CA GLY A 62 -16.61 -2.26 -3.68
C GLY A 62 -16.52 -2.42 -5.20
N GLU A 63 -15.48 -1.86 -5.83
CA GLU A 63 -15.22 -1.99 -7.26
C GLU A 63 -14.92 -3.44 -7.66
N ALA A 64 -14.06 -4.13 -6.91
CA ALA A 64 -13.71 -5.52 -7.16
C ALA A 64 -14.94 -6.44 -7.08
N LYS A 65 -15.87 -6.19 -6.14
CA LYS A 65 -17.11 -6.96 -6.03
C LYS A 65 -18.03 -6.71 -7.23
N LYS A 66 -18.16 -5.47 -7.68
CA LYS A 66 -18.95 -5.12 -8.89
C LYS A 66 -18.33 -5.75 -10.14
N ALA A 67 -17.01 -5.62 -10.30
CA ALA A 67 -16.27 -6.24 -11.40
C ALA A 67 -16.39 -7.77 -11.36
N GLY A 68 -16.30 -8.39 -10.19
CA GLY A 68 -16.48 -9.83 -9.99
C GLY A 68 -17.90 -10.29 -10.32
N ALA A 69 -18.93 -9.56 -9.90
CA ALA A 69 -20.32 -9.85 -10.26
C ALA A 69 -20.54 -9.73 -11.77
N GLY A 70 -20.00 -8.68 -12.40
CA GLY A 70 -20.06 -8.49 -13.86
C GLY A 70 -19.35 -9.61 -14.62
N ALA A 71 -18.14 -9.98 -14.18
CA ALA A 71 -17.38 -11.08 -14.76
C ALA A 71 -18.12 -12.42 -14.61
N GLY A 72 -18.71 -12.68 -13.44
CA GLY A 72 -19.53 -13.87 -13.20
C GLY A 72 -20.76 -13.92 -14.12
N ALA A 73 -21.47 -12.79 -14.27
CA ALA A 73 -22.61 -12.70 -15.19
C ALA A 73 -22.19 -12.92 -16.66
N LEU A 74 -21.05 -12.34 -17.08
CA LEU A 74 -20.51 -12.58 -18.42
C LEU A 74 -20.06 -14.03 -18.63
N ALA A 75 -19.54 -14.69 -17.60
CA ALA A 75 -19.20 -16.11 -17.70
C ALA A 75 -20.46 -16.96 -17.92
N VAL A 76 -21.52 -16.72 -17.14
CA VAL A 76 -22.81 -17.42 -17.32
C VAL A 76 -23.42 -17.12 -18.69
N ALA A 77 -23.41 -15.85 -19.11
CA ALA A 77 -23.90 -15.45 -20.42
C ALA A 77 -23.09 -16.10 -21.56
N GLY A 78 -21.76 -16.17 -21.43
CA GLY A 78 -20.87 -16.80 -22.39
C GLY A 78 -21.13 -18.31 -22.52
N VAL A 79 -21.27 -19.02 -21.40
CA VAL A 79 -21.62 -20.46 -21.41
C VAL A 79 -23.01 -20.67 -22.02
N THR A 80 -23.99 -19.83 -21.65
CA THR A 80 -25.35 -19.91 -22.18
C THR A 80 -25.37 -19.66 -23.68
N ALA A 81 -24.67 -18.62 -24.16
CA ALA A 81 -24.54 -18.30 -25.57
C ALA A 81 -23.82 -19.41 -26.34
N LEU A 82 -22.82 -20.07 -25.74
CA LEU A 82 -22.13 -21.21 -26.35
C LEU A 82 -23.09 -22.39 -26.56
N TYR A 83 -23.86 -22.78 -25.54
CA TYR A 83 -24.88 -23.82 -25.68
C TYR A 83 -25.99 -23.42 -26.67
N ALA A 84 -26.49 -22.19 -26.58
CA ALA A 84 -27.52 -21.69 -27.49
C ALA A 84 -27.04 -21.68 -28.96
N SER A 85 -25.78 -21.35 -29.20
CA SER A 85 -25.20 -21.34 -30.55
C SER A 85 -25.25 -22.73 -31.20
N PHE A 86 -24.96 -23.79 -30.44
CA PHE A 86 -25.07 -25.16 -30.96
C PHE A 86 -26.48 -25.48 -31.46
N PHE A 87 -27.50 -25.19 -30.65
CA PHE A 87 -28.91 -25.37 -31.05
C PHE A 87 -29.32 -24.45 -32.18
N PHE A 88 -28.82 -23.21 -32.22
CA PHE A 88 -29.10 -22.25 -33.29
C PHE A 88 -28.58 -22.74 -34.65
N PHE A 89 -27.35 -23.25 -34.72
CA PHE A 89 -26.81 -23.78 -35.98
C PHE A 89 -27.49 -25.09 -36.39
N PHE A 90 -27.88 -25.94 -35.43
CA PHE A 90 -28.69 -27.11 -35.73
C PHE A 90 -30.07 -26.71 -36.30
N PHE A 91 -30.75 -25.77 -35.64
CA PHE A 91 -32.00 -25.19 -36.13
C PHE A 91 -31.84 -24.58 -37.52
N LEU A 92 -30.76 -23.83 -37.77
CA LEU A 92 -30.50 -23.22 -39.06
C LEU A 92 -30.30 -24.28 -40.16
N ALA A 93 -29.59 -25.36 -39.85
CA ALA A 93 -29.41 -26.47 -40.78
C ALA A 93 -30.74 -27.17 -41.09
N GLU A 94 -31.58 -27.40 -40.07
CA GLU A 94 -32.90 -28.01 -40.26
C GLU A 94 -33.84 -27.07 -41.03
N LEU A 95 -33.81 -25.77 -40.75
CA LEU A 95 -34.57 -24.76 -41.47
C LEU A 95 -34.20 -24.73 -42.96
N LEU A 96 -32.90 -24.77 -43.28
CA LEU A 96 -32.44 -24.85 -44.68
C LEU A 96 -32.85 -26.16 -45.36
N SER A 97 -33.03 -27.24 -44.59
CA SER A 97 -33.44 -28.54 -45.13
C SER A 97 -34.86 -28.55 -45.69
N GLU A 98 -35.67 -27.53 -45.42
CA GLU A 98 -37.00 -27.36 -45.99
C GLU A 98 -36.96 -27.05 -47.50
N TRP A 99 -35.87 -26.42 -47.98
CA TRP A 99 -35.69 -26.05 -49.39
C TRP A 99 -34.58 -26.85 -50.10
N LEU A 100 -33.69 -27.51 -49.36
CA LEU A 100 -32.52 -28.23 -49.89
C LEU A 100 -32.43 -29.66 -49.34
N PRO A 101 -31.73 -30.58 -50.02
CA PRO A 101 -31.38 -31.86 -49.44
C PRO A 101 -30.69 -31.68 -48.09
N ARG A 102 -31.09 -32.46 -47.08
CA ARG A 102 -30.58 -32.34 -45.70
C ARG A 102 -29.06 -32.30 -45.62
N TRP A 103 -28.36 -33.15 -46.38
CA TRP A 103 -26.89 -33.16 -46.40
C TRP A 103 -26.29 -31.82 -46.90
N ALA A 104 -26.90 -31.17 -47.88
CA ALA A 104 -26.43 -29.91 -48.44
C ALA A 104 -26.66 -28.74 -47.48
N ALA A 105 -27.80 -28.73 -46.79
CA ALA A 105 -28.10 -27.73 -45.76
C ALA A 105 -27.06 -27.74 -44.63
N PHE A 106 -26.70 -28.93 -44.13
CA PHE A 106 -25.66 -29.08 -43.10
C PHE A 106 -24.27 -28.67 -43.61
N LEU A 107 -23.92 -28.94 -44.87
CA LEU A 107 -22.66 -28.47 -45.46
C LEU A 107 -22.59 -26.95 -45.59
N ILE A 108 -23.71 -26.28 -45.92
CA ILE A 108 -23.75 -24.82 -46.01
C ILE A 108 -23.54 -24.20 -44.63
N VAL A 109 -24.21 -24.72 -43.59
CA VAL A 109 -24.03 -24.25 -42.21
C VAL A 109 -22.61 -24.54 -41.71
N PHE A 110 -22.03 -25.68 -42.08
CA PHE A 110 -20.63 -25.98 -41.78
C PHE A 110 -19.67 -24.96 -42.43
N ALA A 111 -19.87 -24.64 -43.71
CA ALA A 111 -19.07 -23.63 -44.40
C ALA A 111 -19.19 -22.25 -43.73
N LEU A 112 -20.39 -21.86 -43.31
CA LEU A 112 -20.63 -20.64 -42.53
C LEU A 112 -19.82 -20.64 -41.22
N LEU A 113 -19.82 -21.75 -40.48
CA LEU A 113 -19.04 -21.89 -39.25
C LEU A 113 -17.53 -21.78 -39.48
N VAL A 114 -17.01 -22.36 -40.57
CA VAL A 114 -15.60 -22.22 -40.96
C VAL A 114 -15.24 -20.76 -41.21
N VAL A 115 -16.08 -20.02 -41.94
CA VAL A 115 -15.87 -18.59 -42.20
C VAL A 115 -15.85 -17.78 -40.90
N ILE A 116 -16.84 -17.99 -40.03
CA ILE A 116 -16.91 -17.35 -38.71
C ILE A 116 -15.64 -17.66 -37.90
N THR A 117 -15.20 -18.92 -37.89
CA THR A 117 -14.00 -19.37 -37.16
C THR A 117 -12.75 -18.66 -37.66
N ILE A 118 -12.57 -18.55 -38.98
CA ILE A 118 -11.43 -17.85 -39.57
C ILE A 118 -11.43 -16.37 -39.16
N VAL A 119 -12.58 -15.70 -39.24
CA VAL A 119 -12.70 -14.28 -38.86
C VAL A 119 -12.38 -14.09 -37.38
N VAL A 120 -12.94 -14.92 -36.50
CA VAL A 120 -12.70 -14.85 -35.05
C VAL A 120 -11.24 -15.17 -34.72
N ALA A 121 -10.64 -16.17 -35.38
CA ALA A 121 -9.23 -16.50 -35.19
C ALA A 121 -8.30 -15.34 -35.60
N ILE A 122 -8.59 -14.69 -36.72
CA ILE A 122 -7.84 -13.50 -37.17
C ILE A 122 -8.02 -12.35 -36.19
N ALA A 123 -9.27 -12.03 -35.81
CA ALA A 123 -9.55 -10.97 -34.85
C ALA A 123 -8.86 -11.21 -33.49
N GLY A 124 -8.92 -12.46 -32.99
CA GLY A 124 -8.21 -12.89 -31.80
C GLY A 124 -6.70 -12.71 -31.95
N TYR A 125 -6.11 -13.19 -33.04
CA TYR A 125 -4.69 -13.01 -33.32
C TYR A 125 -4.27 -11.52 -33.34
N LEU A 126 -5.06 -10.66 -33.99
CA LEU A 126 -4.81 -9.22 -34.02
C LEU A 126 -4.92 -8.58 -32.63
N PHE A 127 -5.90 -8.99 -31.83
CA PHE A 127 -6.08 -8.54 -30.46
C PHE A 127 -4.88 -8.92 -29.58
N PHE A 128 -4.46 -10.19 -29.61
CA PHE A 128 -3.27 -10.66 -28.89
C PHE A 128 -1.98 -9.98 -29.37
N LYS A 129 -1.85 -9.70 -30.68
CA LYS A 129 -0.70 -8.97 -31.22
C LYS A 129 -0.66 -7.51 -30.75
N LYS A 130 -1.82 -6.90 -30.50
CA LYS A 130 -1.93 -5.55 -29.96
C LYS A 130 -1.61 -5.49 -28.47
N ILE A 131 -1.92 -6.56 -27.73
CA ILE A 131 -1.51 -6.76 -26.34
C ILE A 131 -0.06 -7.26 -26.30
N ARG A 132 0.87 -6.43 -26.78
CA ARG A 132 2.29 -6.60 -26.41
C ARG A 132 2.39 -6.21 -24.93
N GLY A 133 2.62 -7.20 -24.07
CA GLY A 133 2.80 -7.00 -22.62
C GLY A 133 3.86 -5.94 -22.30
N PRO A 134 3.90 -5.44 -21.04
CA PRO A 134 4.77 -4.34 -20.63
C PRO A 134 6.25 -4.77 -20.72
N LYS A 135 6.84 -4.62 -21.91
CA LYS A 135 8.24 -4.96 -22.22
C LYS A 135 9.20 -4.27 -21.25
N LYS A 136 8.86 -3.05 -20.84
CA LYS A 136 9.62 -2.24 -19.89
C LYS A 136 9.71 -2.86 -18.49
N THR A 137 8.63 -3.47 -17.99
CA THR A 137 8.64 -4.14 -16.68
C THR A 137 9.48 -5.43 -16.71
N VAL A 138 9.41 -6.19 -17.80
CA VAL A 138 10.23 -7.41 -17.94
C VAL A 138 11.70 -7.10 -18.22
N GLU A 139 12.02 -5.99 -18.89
CA GLU A 139 13.40 -5.49 -19.06
C GLU A 139 13.98 -5.02 -17.72
N THR A 140 13.27 -4.18 -16.96
CA THR A 140 13.74 -3.70 -15.65
C THR A 140 13.94 -4.84 -14.65
N VAL A 141 13.06 -5.85 -14.63
CA VAL A 141 13.23 -7.03 -13.74
C VAL A 141 14.42 -7.90 -14.15
N LYS A 142 14.78 -7.93 -15.44
CA LYS A 142 15.98 -8.62 -15.94
C LYS A 142 17.28 -7.85 -15.69
N GLU A 143 17.21 -6.57 -15.34
CA GLU A 143 18.36 -5.75 -14.91
C GLU A 143 18.60 -5.81 -13.39
N ILE A 144 17.66 -6.31 -12.59
CA ILE A 144 17.87 -6.51 -11.14
C ILE A 144 19.06 -7.44 -10.81
N PRO A 145 19.39 -8.49 -11.58
CA PRO A 145 20.58 -9.31 -11.34
C PRO A 145 21.90 -8.56 -11.54
N SER A 146 21.96 -7.46 -12.30
CA SER A 146 23.20 -6.71 -12.54
C SER A 146 23.54 -5.71 -11.43
N VAL A 147 22.60 -5.44 -10.51
CA VAL A 147 22.83 -4.64 -9.31
C VAL A 147 23.02 -5.49 -8.04
N LEU A 148 22.94 -6.82 -8.15
CA LEU A 148 23.30 -7.73 -7.06
C LEU A 148 24.83 -7.92 -7.05
N PRO A 149 25.56 -7.45 -6.03
CA PRO A 149 26.98 -7.70 -5.90
C PRO A 149 27.23 -9.20 -5.72
N LYS A 150 27.58 -9.88 -6.81
CA LYS A 150 28.16 -11.22 -6.77
C LYS A 150 29.63 -11.04 -6.41
N SER A 151 29.99 -11.51 -5.22
CA SER A 151 31.30 -11.40 -4.56
C SER A 151 31.50 -10.11 -3.76
N ALA A 152 31.38 -10.23 -2.43
CA ALA A 152 32.17 -9.42 -1.53
C ALA A 152 33.66 -9.59 -1.93
N PRO A 153 34.46 -8.51 -1.99
CA PRO A 153 35.89 -8.64 -2.20
C PRO A 153 36.49 -9.49 -1.06
N PRO A 154 37.43 -10.41 -1.36
CA PRO A 154 38.25 -10.98 -0.30
C PRO A 154 38.95 -9.82 0.40
N ALA A 155 38.89 -9.83 1.73
CA ALA A 155 39.52 -8.84 2.58
C ALA A 155 40.98 -8.62 2.15
N ALA A 156 41.24 -7.51 1.48
CA ALA A 156 42.58 -7.05 1.20
C ALA A 156 42.60 -5.54 1.40
N ASP A 157 43.46 -5.16 2.34
CA ASP A 157 43.93 -3.81 2.64
C ASP A 157 42.99 -2.90 3.45
N ARG A 158 42.93 -3.18 4.76
CA ARG A 158 42.56 -2.15 5.75
C ARG A 158 43.78 -1.23 5.91
N PRO A 159 43.70 0.08 5.63
CA PRO A 159 44.76 0.99 6.02
C PRO A 159 44.87 0.97 7.54
N LYS A 160 46.06 0.60 8.03
CA LYS A 160 46.39 0.56 9.45
C LYS A 160 46.41 2.01 9.96
N ILE A 161 45.29 2.48 10.52
CA ILE A 161 45.23 3.73 11.27
C ILE A 161 46.12 3.52 12.50
N THR A 162 47.34 4.04 12.42
CA THR A 162 48.30 4.05 13.53
C THR A 162 47.90 5.22 14.42
N VAL A 163 47.35 4.91 15.59
CA VAL A 163 47.12 5.89 16.65
C VAL A 163 48.44 6.05 17.40
N PRO A 164 49.12 7.21 17.36
CA PRO A 164 50.26 7.46 18.23
C PRO A 164 49.71 7.94 19.57
N GLY A 165 49.60 7.03 20.52
CA GLY A 165 49.63 7.36 21.95
C GLY A 165 51.04 7.09 22.43
N ASP A 166 51.75 8.13 22.86
CA ASP A 166 52.79 8.15 23.90
C ASP A 166 53.72 9.37 23.71
N ALA A 167 53.24 10.54 24.16
CA ALA A 167 54.10 11.66 24.51
C ALA A 167 53.36 12.56 25.51
N VAL A 168 53.34 12.12 26.77
CA VAL A 168 53.15 13.03 27.90
C VAL A 168 54.45 13.82 28.08
N GLY A 169 54.34 15.14 28.13
CA GLY A 169 55.25 15.99 28.91
C GLY A 169 56.16 16.95 28.13
N SER A 170 55.66 18.19 27.91
CA SER A 170 56.44 19.40 28.19
C SER A 170 55.61 20.68 27.99
N THR A 171 55.42 21.41 29.10
CA THR A 171 55.65 22.86 29.26
C THR A 171 55.09 23.81 28.18
N LEU A 172 54.03 24.58 28.49
CA LEU A 172 54.04 25.94 29.07
C LEU A 172 53.92 27.06 28.02
N SER A 173 52.91 27.90 28.26
CA SER A 173 52.87 29.35 28.06
C SER A 173 52.64 29.96 26.67
N ALA A 174 51.80 30.99 26.70
CA ALA A 174 51.61 32.09 25.73
C ALA A 174 50.81 31.73 24.46
N THR A 175 49.96 32.56 23.85
CA THR A 175 49.44 33.91 24.08
C THR A 175 48.53 34.18 22.87
N ALA A 176 47.44 34.93 23.06
CA ALA A 176 46.62 35.59 22.01
C ALA A 176 45.84 34.64 21.07
N GLU A 177 44.68 34.95 20.50
CA GLU A 177 43.92 36.18 20.36
C GLU A 177 42.48 35.80 19.96
N HIS A 178 41.52 36.63 20.36
CA HIS A 178 40.12 36.59 19.97
C HIS A 178 39.92 37.36 18.65
N PRO A 179 39.08 36.89 17.72
CA PRO A 179 38.14 37.85 17.14
C PRO A 179 36.74 37.29 16.79
N ARG A 180 35.75 37.83 17.51
CA ARG A 180 34.46 38.41 17.07
C ARG A 180 33.63 37.74 15.96
N THR A 181 32.40 37.42 16.36
CA THR A 181 31.16 37.43 15.55
C THR A 181 30.80 38.83 15.04
N PRO A 182 30.25 38.95 13.81
CA PRO A 182 29.29 40.01 13.48
C PRO A 182 27.88 39.49 13.08
N PRO A 183 26.86 40.37 13.06
CA PRO A 183 25.51 40.07 13.53
C PRO A 183 24.48 39.74 12.43
N ALA A 184 23.32 39.25 12.90
CA ALA A 184 22.09 39.04 12.15
C ALA A 184 21.61 40.31 11.43
N ARG A 185 21.08 40.12 10.21
CA ARG A 185 20.48 41.16 9.38
C ARG A 185 18.96 40.98 9.42
N GLU A 186 18.28 41.85 10.16
CA GLU A 186 16.83 42.04 10.08
C GLU A 186 16.47 42.78 8.78
N GLY A 187 15.32 42.40 8.23
CA GLY A 187 14.63 43.04 7.11
C GLY A 187 13.17 42.61 7.15
#